data_AF-A0A292QL76-F1
#
_entry.id   AF-A0A292QL76-F1
#
_cell.length_a   1.000
_cell.length_b   1.000
_cell.length_c   1.000
_cell.angle_alpha   90.00
_cell.angle_beta   90.00
_cell.angle_gamma   90.00
#
_symmetry.space_group_name_H-M   'P 1'
#
loop_
_entity.id
_entity.type
_entity.pdbx_description
1 polymer ?
#
loop_
_entity_poly.entity_id
_entity_poly.type
_entity_poly.pdbx_seq_one_letter_code
_entity_poly.pdbx_strand_id
1 'polypeptide(L)'
;MPTNFDFLKKVDKNLFEIVAEAEKLYRDEYFEQSMVQTRRFGEHVCKKVLGKNRTTEETFDEMLATLNDCSFGNIEEKEFINDLYFLKKHGNSAVHSGSVKKDGMEALECLKRAFEVAISYCIYNRKANPKIMRLSYDTELLVTGEKNKKLSDRYKEAKEKAVKSSDFDEPKLKKSSATKSKSTKTPKKKTTKKQSSVMVCKSKKSFPIFWILVGITFVISLLIFLVLFVSIH
;
A
#
# COMPACT_ATOMS: atom_id res chain seq x y z
N MET A 1 -21.35 -2.32 7.54
CA MET A 1 -21.22 -1.00 6.88
C MET A 1 -20.16 -1.12 5.78
N PRO A 2 -20.36 -0.53 4.60
CA PRO A 2 -19.32 -0.48 3.56
C PRO A 2 -18.11 0.32 4.06
N THR A 3 -16.92 -0.07 3.63
CA THR A 3 -15.63 0.50 4.05
C THR A 3 -14.71 0.62 2.85
N ASN A 4 -13.80 1.60 2.85
CA ASN A 4 -12.77 1.71 1.80
C ASN A 4 -11.88 0.46 1.72
N PHE A 5 -11.76 -0.29 2.83
CA PHE A 5 -10.85 -1.41 2.97
C PHE A 5 -11.47 -2.77 2.62
N ASP A 6 -12.67 -2.81 2.02
CA ASP A 6 -13.37 -4.05 1.65
C ASP A 6 -12.50 -5.05 0.86
N PHE A 7 -11.58 -4.54 0.03
CA PHE A 7 -10.65 -5.36 -0.76
C PHE A 7 -9.69 -6.19 0.11
N LEU A 8 -9.35 -5.69 1.30
CA LEU A 8 -8.38 -6.32 2.21
C LEU A 8 -8.98 -7.54 2.89
N LYS A 9 -10.30 -7.62 3.03
CA LYS A 9 -11.01 -8.71 3.72
C LYS A 9 -10.67 -10.11 3.19
N LYS A 10 -10.44 -10.23 1.88
CA LYS A 10 -10.06 -11.50 1.23
C LYS A 10 -8.57 -11.82 1.33
N VAL A 11 -7.75 -10.81 1.58
CA VAL A 11 -6.29 -10.95 1.66
C VAL A 11 -5.86 -11.22 3.10
N ASP A 12 -6.37 -10.44 4.05
CA ASP A 12 -6.04 -10.54 5.46
C ASP A 12 -7.18 -10.00 6.32
N LYS A 13 -7.96 -10.91 6.90
CA LYS A 13 -9.15 -10.56 7.71
C LYS A 13 -8.77 -9.77 8.96
N ASN A 14 -7.65 -10.09 9.60
CA ASN A 14 -7.24 -9.42 10.83
C ASN A 14 -6.82 -7.97 10.56
N LEU A 15 -6.04 -7.74 9.49
CA LEU A 15 -5.69 -6.38 9.09
C LEU A 15 -6.92 -5.57 8.67
N PHE A 16 -7.86 -6.21 7.96
CA PHE A 16 -9.14 -5.61 7.60
C PHE A 16 -9.94 -5.15 8.83
N GLU A 17 -10.07 -5.99 9.86
CA GLU A 17 -10.83 -5.65 11.06
C GLU A 17 -10.22 -4.45 11.81
N ILE A 18 -8.89 -4.37 11.93
CA ILE A 18 -8.21 -3.25 12.59
C ILE A 18 -8.50 -1.92 11.86
N VAL A 19 -8.36 -1.91 10.53
CA VAL A 19 -8.48 -0.67 9.75
C VAL A 19 -9.95 -0.27 9.51
N ALA A 20 -10.86 -1.23 9.43
CA ALA A 20 -12.30 -0.95 9.40
C ALA A 20 -12.80 -0.33 10.72
N GLU A 21 -12.24 -0.75 11.86
CA GLU A 21 -12.51 -0.10 13.14
C GLU A 21 -11.94 1.31 13.18
N ALA A 22 -10.76 1.56 12.60
CA ALA A 22 -10.22 2.91 12.49
C ALA A 22 -11.16 3.87 11.71
N GLU A 23 -11.71 3.43 10.57
CA GLU A 23 -12.71 4.22 9.85
C GLU A 23 -13.98 4.46 10.67
N LYS A 24 -14.43 3.46 11.45
CA LYS A 24 -15.59 3.61 12.31
C LYS A 24 -15.35 4.64 13.40
N LEU A 25 -14.21 4.55 14.09
CA LEU A 25 -13.81 5.53 15.10
C LEU A 25 -13.75 6.94 14.52
N TYR A 26 -13.25 7.10 13.29
CA TYR A 26 -13.25 8.39 12.61
C TYR A 26 -14.67 8.94 12.38
N ARG A 27 -15.60 8.10 11.90
CA ARG A 27 -17.00 8.51 11.69
C ARG A 27 -17.70 8.91 12.99
N ASP A 28 -17.35 8.22 14.06
CA ASP A 28 -17.86 8.48 15.41
C ASP A 28 -17.09 9.65 16.10
N GLU A 29 -16.27 10.40 15.35
CA GLU A 29 -15.46 11.54 15.79
C GLU A 29 -14.39 11.24 16.86
N TYR A 30 -14.08 9.96 17.06
CA TYR A 30 -12.97 9.47 17.89
C TYR A 30 -11.66 9.52 17.10
N PHE A 31 -11.24 10.72 16.72
CA PHE A 31 -10.10 10.95 15.82
C PHE A 31 -8.77 10.43 16.37
N GLU A 32 -8.50 10.63 17.66
CA GLU A 32 -7.27 10.12 18.30
C GLU A 32 -7.22 8.59 18.26
N GLN A 33 -8.33 7.94 18.61
CA GLN A 33 -8.44 6.49 18.60
C GLN A 33 -8.33 5.93 17.17
N SER A 34 -8.87 6.65 16.17
CA SER A 34 -8.66 6.32 14.75
C SER A 34 -7.17 6.36 14.38
N MET A 35 -6.43 7.40 14.78
CA MET A 35 -4.98 7.47 14.57
C MET A 35 -4.22 6.34 15.29
N VAL A 36 -4.60 6.01 16.52
CA VAL A 36 -4.00 4.88 17.26
C VAL A 36 -4.26 3.55 16.54
N GLN A 37 -5.46 3.35 15.99
CA GLN A 37 -5.79 2.12 15.28
C GLN A 37 -5.08 2.02 13.92
N THR A 38 -4.92 3.13 13.19
CA THR A 38 -4.10 3.14 11.96
C THR A 38 -2.62 2.87 12.24
N ARG A 39 -2.07 3.35 13.36
CA ARG A 39 -0.73 2.94 13.84
C ARG A 39 -0.67 1.45 14.12
N ARG A 40 -1.64 0.91 14.88
CA ARG A 40 -1.71 -0.54 15.17
C ARG A 40 -1.76 -1.35 13.88
N PHE A 41 -2.55 -0.90 12.90
CA PHE A 41 -2.60 -1.50 11.57
C PHE A 41 -1.22 -1.49 10.89
N GLY A 42 -0.55 -0.34 10.82
CA GLY A 42 0.79 -0.21 10.24
C GLY A 42 1.82 -1.12 10.91
N GLU A 43 1.76 -1.26 12.23
CA GLU A 43 2.64 -2.16 12.98
C GLU A 43 2.41 -3.63 12.59
N HIS A 44 1.16 -4.06 12.43
CA HIS A 44 0.84 -5.44 12.02
C HIS A 44 1.20 -5.70 10.55
N VAL A 45 1.04 -4.70 9.67
CA VAL A 45 1.52 -4.78 8.28
C VAL A 45 3.04 -4.96 8.27
N CYS A 46 3.77 -4.12 9.00
CA CYS A 46 5.23 -4.18 9.08
C CYS A 46 5.71 -5.56 9.56
N LYS A 47 5.11 -6.09 10.64
CA LYS A 47 5.36 -7.47 11.12
C LYS A 47 5.18 -8.52 10.03
N LYS A 48 4.11 -8.42 9.24
CA LYS A 48 3.80 -9.39 8.17
C LYS A 48 4.73 -9.28 6.98
N VAL A 49 5.13 -8.06 6.60
CA VAL A 49 6.07 -7.83 5.47
C VAL A 49 7.49 -8.30 5.82
N LEU A 50 7.94 -8.04 7.05
CA LEU A 50 9.23 -8.56 7.54
C LEU A 50 9.24 -10.08 7.61
N GLY A 51 8.14 -10.69 8.06
CA GLY A 51 7.95 -12.13 8.09
C GLY A 51 9.10 -12.84 8.81
N LYS A 52 9.87 -13.65 8.07
CA LYS A 52 11.01 -14.43 8.61
C LYS A 52 12.29 -13.62 8.81
N ASN A 53 12.36 -12.39 8.30
CA ASN A 53 13.50 -11.50 8.52
C ASN A 53 13.35 -10.69 9.80
N ARG A 54 12.22 -10.85 10.49
CA ARG A 54 12.10 -10.38 11.86
C ARG A 54 13.13 -11.10 12.70
N THR A 55 14.01 -10.34 13.32
CA THR A 55 15.05 -10.82 14.21
C THR A 55 14.55 -10.69 15.64
N THR A 56 14.96 -9.62 16.33
CA THR A 56 14.66 -9.34 17.73
C THR A 56 13.81 -8.09 17.92
N GLU A 57 13.23 -7.54 16.85
CA GLU A 57 12.53 -6.26 16.93
C GLU A 57 11.27 -6.38 17.80
N GLU A 58 11.26 -5.60 18.90
CA GLU A 58 10.16 -5.53 19.86
C GLU A 58 9.25 -4.34 19.55
N THR A 59 9.83 -3.25 19.06
CA THR A 59 9.11 -1.99 18.82
C THR A 59 8.75 -1.78 17.36
N PHE A 60 7.72 -0.95 17.12
CA PHE A 60 7.36 -0.56 15.76
C PHE A 60 8.50 0.22 15.07
N ASP A 61 9.30 0.97 15.83
CA ASP A 61 10.42 1.73 15.26
C ASP A 61 11.54 0.84 14.73
N GLU A 62 11.97 -0.14 15.55
CA GLU A 62 12.99 -1.12 15.16
C GLU A 62 12.57 -1.88 13.90
N MET A 63 11.30 -2.30 13.84
CA MET A 63 10.79 -2.97 12.64
C MET A 63 10.86 -2.08 11.40
N LEU A 64 10.60 -0.78 11.52
CA LEU A 64 10.70 0.14 10.38
C LEU A 64 12.16 0.35 9.95
N ALA A 65 13.09 0.45 10.91
CA ALA A 65 14.51 0.51 10.62
C ALA A 65 14.98 -0.75 9.87
N THR A 66 14.64 -1.94 10.36
CA THR A 66 14.95 -3.21 9.67
C THR A 66 14.31 -3.26 8.28
N LEU A 67 13.05 -2.83 8.15
CA LEU A 67 12.36 -2.81 6.86
C LEU A 67 13.06 -1.88 5.86
N ASN A 68 13.53 -0.72 6.33
CA ASN A 68 14.27 0.24 5.53
C ASN A 68 15.65 -0.30 5.10
N ASP A 69 16.37 -0.97 6.00
CA ASP A 69 17.66 -1.60 5.68
C ASP A 69 17.52 -2.77 4.69
N CYS A 70 16.34 -3.40 4.67
CA CYS A 70 15.99 -4.46 3.73
C CYS A 70 15.50 -3.96 2.37
N SER A 71 15.22 -2.66 2.24
CA SER A 71 14.65 -2.05 1.04
C SER A 71 15.68 -2.01 -0.10
N PHE A 72 15.22 -2.18 -1.34
CA PHE A 72 16.03 -1.92 -2.53
C PHE A 72 16.06 -0.43 -2.90
N GLY A 73 15.31 0.40 -2.18
CA GLY A 73 15.30 1.85 -2.33
C GLY A 73 14.59 2.35 -3.58
N ASN A 74 13.76 1.50 -4.22
CA ASN A 74 12.85 1.95 -5.27
C ASN A 74 11.77 2.90 -4.70
N ILE A 75 11.14 3.67 -5.59
CA ILE A 75 10.26 4.75 -5.15
C ILE A 75 9.02 4.20 -4.43
N GLU A 76 8.50 3.08 -4.91
CA GLU A 76 7.33 2.41 -4.34
C GLU A 76 7.60 1.90 -2.91
N GLU A 77 8.76 1.30 -2.67
CA GLU A 77 9.18 0.85 -1.33
C GLU A 77 9.42 2.04 -0.39
N LYS A 78 10.00 3.13 -0.89
CA LYS A 78 10.20 4.36 -0.10
C LYS A 78 8.87 4.98 0.31
N GLU A 79 7.92 5.08 -0.61
CA GLU A 79 6.57 5.59 -0.32
C GLU A 79 5.88 4.72 0.74
N PHE A 80 5.91 3.40 0.58
CA PHE A 80 5.37 2.45 1.55
C PHE A 80 5.97 2.62 2.95
N ILE A 81 7.30 2.71 3.05
CA ILE A 81 8.00 2.89 4.33
C ILE A 81 7.70 4.26 4.94
N ASN A 82 7.67 5.32 4.13
CA ASN A 82 7.33 6.67 4.57
C ASN A 82 5.90 6.74 5.14
N ASP A 83 4.95 6.06 4.50
CA ASP A 83 3.58 5.99 5.02
C ASP A 83 3.53 5.26 6.36
N LEU A 84 4.27 4.16 6.53
CA LEU A 84 4.35 3.49 7.83
C LEU A 84 4.97 4.38 8.92
N TYR A 85 6.03 5.14 8.60
CA TYR A 85 6.60 6.13 9.52
C TYR A 85 5.59 7.23 9.88
N PHE A 86 4.80 7.68 8.92
CA PHE A 86 3.74 8.66 9.14
C PHE A 86 2.71 8.13 10.14
N LEU A 87 2.21 6.91 9.93
CA LEU A 87 1.26 6.26 10.84
C LEU A 87 1.83 6.09 12.25
N LYS A 88 3.11 5.69 12.36
CA LYS A 88 3.81 5.61 13.65
C LYS A 88 3.82 6.96 14.36
N LYS A 89 4.24 8.01 13.66
CA LYS A 89 4.39 9.36 14.21
C LYS A 89 3.07 9.88 14.77
N HIS A 90 2.02 9.92 13.95
CA HIS A 90 0.73 10.48 14.36
C HIS A 90 0.01 9.62 15.41
N GLY A 91 0.08 8.29 15.30
CA GLY A 91 -0.50 7.43 16.33
C GLY A 91 0.22 7.52 17.68
N ASN A 92 1.55 7.68 17.71
CA ASN A 92 2.27 7.94 18.96
C ASN A 92 1.88 9.30 19.55
N SER A 93 1.81 10.34 18.72
CA SER A 93 1.38 11.67 19.16
C SER A 93 -0.03 11.64 19.75
N ALA A 94 -0.95 10.88 19.16
CA ALA A 94 -2.34 10.75 19.64
C ALA A 94 -2.48 10.08 21.01
N VAL A 95 -1.53 9.21 21.41
CA VAL A 95 -1.53 8.57 22.74
C VAL A 95 -0.89 9.47 23.80
N HIS A 96 0.16 10.21 23.41
CA HIS A 96 1.00 10.94 24.34
C HIS A 96 0.74 12.44 24.36
N SER A 97 -0.23 12.95 23.59
CA SER A 97 -0.63 14.35 23.65
C SER A 97 -1.27 14.64 25.01
N GLY A 98 -0.67 15.56 25.78
CA GLY A 98 -1.21 16.00 27.07
C GLY A 98 -2.51 16.80 26.97
N SER A 99 -3.05 17.01 25.76
CA SER A 99 -4.35 17.61 25.50
C SER A 99 -5.07 16.88 24.38
N VAL A 100 -6.39 16.75 24.51
CA VAL A 100 -7.24 16.13 23.48
C VAL A 100 -7.29 17.07 22.28
N LYS A 101 -6.67 16.68 21.17
CA LYS A 101 -6.74 17.41 19.90
C LYS A 101 -7.74 16.69 19.02
N LYS A 102 -8.88 17.33 18.76
CA LYS A 102 -9.85 16.87 17.75
C LYS A 102 -9.35 17.16 16.33
N ASP A 103 -8.22 16.56 15.97
CA ASP A 103 -7.60 16.76 14.65
C ASP A 103 -8.16 15.77 13.62
N GLY A 104 -9.36 16.08 13.13
CA GLY A 104 -9.99 15.30 12.07
C GLY A 104 -9.19 15.31 10.76
N MET A 105 -8.40 16.35 10.49
CA MET A 105 -7.58 16.43 9.27
C MET A 105 -6.40 15.46 9.32
N GLU A 106 -5.68 15.43 10.44
CA GLU A 106 -4.61 14.45 10.66
C GLU A 106 -5.13 13.02 10.69
N ALA A 107 -6.27 12.77 11.35
CA ALA A 107 -6.87 11.44 11.38
C ALA A 107 -7.31 10.97 9.98
N LEU A 108 -7.84 11.87 9.15
CA LEU A 108 -8.19 11.57 7.76
C LEU A 108 -6.95 11.23 6.92
N GLU A 109 -5.87 11.98 7.10
CA GLU A 109 -4.61 11.72 6.40
C GLU A 109 -4.00 10.37 6.83
N CYS A 110 -4.10 10.01 8.11
CA CYS A 110 -3.73 8.68 8.59
C CYS A 110 -4.53 7.57 7.91
N LEU A 111 -5.84 7.74 7.73
CA LEU A 111 -6.68 6.75 7.03
C LEU A 111 -6.30 6.62 5.55
N LYS A 112 -6.04 7.74 4.87
CA LYS A 112 -5.60 7.73 3.46
C LYS A 112 -4.26 7.00 3.29
N ARG A 113 -3.29 7.26 4.17
CA ARG A 113 -2.00 6.56 4.12
C ARG A 113 -2.11 5.10 4.52
N ALA A 114 -2.95 4.77 5.51
CA ALA A 114 -3.25 3.38 5.84
C ALA A 114 -3.87 2.63 4.64
N PHE A 115 -4.65 3.33 3.80
CA PHE A 115 -5.17 2.78 2.55
C PHE A 115 -4.07 2.49 1.54
N GLU A 116 -3.15 3.41 1.27
CA GLU A 116 -2.02 3.17 0.36
C GLU A 116 -1.11 2.03 0.86
N VAL A 117 -0.87 1.97 2.18
CA VAL A 117 -0.18 0.85 2.84
C VAL A 117 -0.92 -0.47 2.62
N ALA A 118 -2.26 -0.50 2.72
CA ALA A 118 -3.07 -1.68 2.48
C ALA A 118 -3.01 -2.15 1.01
N ILE A 119 -3.04 -1.21 0.06
CA ILE A 119 -2.88 -1.49 -1.38
C ILE A 119 -1.50 -2.13 -1.63
N SER A 120 -0.44 -1.50 -1.14
CA SER A 120 0.93 -1.98 -1.26
C SER A 120 1.12 -3.37 -0.64
N TYR A 121 0.56 -3.59 0.56
CA TYR A 121 0.56 -4.90 1.22
C TYR A 121 -0.18 -5.97 0.41
N CYS A 122 -1.31 -5.63 -0.20
CA CYS A 122 -2.04 -6.56 -1.06
C CYS A 122 -1.23 -6.94 -2.31
N ILE A 123 -0.47 -6.00 -2.88
CA ILE A 123 0.39 -6.26 -4.05
C ILE A 123 1.57 -7.16 -3.65
N TYR A 124 2.15 -6.93 -2.47
CA TYR A 124 3.19 -7.79 -1.89
C TYR A 124 2.72 -9.25 -1.79
N ASN A 125 1.53 -9.47 -1.25
CA ASN A 125 0.95 -10.79 -1.11
C ASN A 125 0.32 -11.22 -2.46
N ARG A 126 1.13 -11.85 -3.34
CA ARG A 126 0.96 -12.16 -4.79
C ARG A 126 -0.38 -12.74 -5.32
N LYS A 127 -1.47 -12.71 -4.56
CA LYS A 127 -2.82 -13.16 -4.92
C LYS A 127 -3.82 -12.02 -5.11
N ALA A 128 -3.44 -10.75 -4.91
CA ALA A 128 -4.37 -9.64 -5.11
C ALA A 128 -4.60 -9.31 -6.59
N ASN A 129 -5.84 -8.94 -6.91
CA ASN A 129 -6.25 -8.57 -8.27
C ASN A 129 -5.55 -7.27 -8.71
N PRO A 130 -4.87 -7.21 -9.87
CA PRO A 130 -4.20 -5.99 -10.35
C PRO A 130 -5.10 -4.74 -10.42
N LYS A 131 -6.43 -4.93 -10.47
CA LYS A 131 -7.40 -3.83 -10.40
C LYS A 131 -7.35 -3.03 -9.10
N ILE A 132 -6.76 -3.58 -8.04
CA ILE A 132 -6.60 -2.93 -6.73
C ILE A 132 -5.81 -1.63 -6.81
N MET A 133 -4.81 -1.54 -7.70
CA MET A 133 -4.00 -0.32 -7.93
C MET A 133 -4.78 0.88 -8.48
N ARG A 134 -6.04 0.67 -8.89
CA ARG A 134 -6.92 1.74 -9.39
C ARG A 134 -7.88 2.27 -8.32
N LEU A 135 -7.85 1.66 -7.13
CA LEU A 135 -8.66 2.15 -6.03
C LEU A 135 -8.03 3.43 -5.49
N SER A 136 -8.87 4.34 -5.06
CA SER A 136 -8.52 5.56 -4.36
C SER A 136 -9.37 5.63 -3.11
N TYR A 137 -8.84 6.22 -2.05
CA TYR A 137 -9.61 6.45 -0.84
C TYR A 137 -10.83 7.35 -1.13
N ASP A 138 -12.03 6.85 -0.84
CA ASP A 138 -13.29 7.56 -1.03
C ASP A 138 -13.71 8.23 0.28
N THR A 139 -13.47 9.54 0.36
CA THR A 139 -13.85 10.37 1.50
C THR A 139 -15.36 10.58 1.59
N GLU A 140 -16.08 10.54 0.46
CA GLU A 140 -17.55 10.61 0.48
C GLU A 140 -18.10 9.35 1.12
N LEU A 141 -17.60 8.16 0.74
CA LEU A 141 -17.96 6.90 1.38
C LEU A 141 -17.69 6.91 2.89
N LEU A 142 -16.56 7.49 3.31
CA LEU A 142 -16.24 7.60 4.74
C LEU A 142 -17.29 8.40 5.50
N VAL A 143 -17.73 9.54 4.95
CA VAL A 143 -18.64 10.46 5.65
C VAL A 143 -20.10 10.03 5.53
N THR A 144 -20.54 9.58 4.36
CA THR A 144 -21.94 9.26 4.08
C THR A 144 -22.29 7.80 4.34
N GLY A 145 -21.31 6.91 4.37
CA GLY A 145 -21.53 5.46 4.43
C GLY A 145 -22.11 4.86 3.14
N GLU A 146 -22.20 5.64 2.06
CA GLU A 146 -22.72 5.20 0.77
C GLU A 146 -21.62 5.13 -0.28
N LYS A 147 -21.59 4.05 -1.07
CA LYS A 147 -20.63 3.92 -2.17
C LYS A 147 -20.98 4.90 -3.27
N ASN A 148 -20.01 5.71 -3.65
CA ASN A 148 -20.22 6.71 -4.67
C ASN A 148 -20.55 6.08 -6.03
N LYS A 149 -21.55 6.63 -6.73
CA LYS A 149 -21.89 6.22 -8.09
C LYS A 149 -20.73 6.57 -9.01
N LYS A 150 -20.41 5.68 -9.96
CA LYS A 150 -19.34 5.96 -10.92
C LYS A 150 -19.63 7.26 -11.65
N LEU A 151 -18.59 7.99 -12.05
CA LEU A 151 -18.72 9.22 -12.82
C LEU A 151 -19.65 9.03 -14.05
N SER A 152 -19.55 7.88 -14.72
CA SER A 152 -20.43 7.49 -15.83
C SER A 152 -21.91 7.47 -15.46
N ASP A 153 -22.22 7.02 -14.26
CA ASP A 153 -23.58 6.88 -13.76
C ASP A 153 -24.10 8.25 -13.30
N ARG A 154 -23.23 9.10 -12.70
CA ARG A 154 -23.53 10.52 -12.44
C ARG A 154 -23.83 11.28 -13.73
N TYR A 155 -23.10 11.04 -14.83
CA TYR A 155 -23.38 11.65 -16.13
C TYR A 155 -24.68 11.15 -16.77
N LYS A 156 -25.00 9.85 -16.63
CA LYS A 156 -26.27 9.29 -17.12
C LYS A 156 -27.45 9.87 -16.34
N GLU A 157 -27.35 9.93 -15.02
CA GLU A 157 -28.39 10.55 -14.18
C GLU A 157 -28.52 12.06 -14.45
N ALA A 158 -27.41 12.78 -14.67
CA ALA A 158 -27.48 14.20 -15.04
C ALA A 158 -28.13 14.39 -16.41
N LYS A 159 -27.86 13.52 -17.39
CA LYS A 159 -28.55 13.54 -18.69
C LYS A 159 -30.03 13.21 -18.56
N GLU A 160 -30.38 12.18 -17.79
CA GLU A 160 -31.78 11.80 -17.57
C GLU A 160 -32.56 12.86 -16.79
N LYS A 161 -31.93 13.51 -15.80
CA LYS A 161 -32.52 14.65 -15.08
C LYS A 161 -32.66 15.87 -15.97
N ALA A 162 -31.68 16.17 -16.83
CA ALA A 162 -31.76 17.27 -17.80
C ALA A 162 -32.88 17.04 -18.83
N VAL A 163 -33.11 15.79 -19.25
CA VAL A 163 -34.22 15.41 -20.15
C VAL A 163 -35.57 15.47 -19.43
N LYS A 164 -35.64 15.13 -18.14
CA LYS A 164 -36.87 15.25 -17.33
C LYS A 164 -37.20 16.69 -16.94
N SER A 165 -36.22 17.57 -16.84
CA SER A 165 -36.42 19.00 -16.56
C SER A 165 -36.75 19.83 -17.80
N SER A 166 -36.63 19.27 -19.01
CA SER A 166 -36.97 19.93 -20.27
C SER A 166 -38.42 19.69 -20.74
N ASP A 167 -39.27 19.10 -19.91
CA ASP A 167 -40.72 18.94 -20.19
C ASP A 167 -41.56 20.18 -19.87
N PHE A 168 -40.93 21.33 -19.55
CA PHE A 168 -41.58 22.64 -19.61
C PHE A 168 -40.79 23.57 -20.54
N ASP A 169 -41.49 23.96 -21.61
CA ASP A 169 -41.17 24.93 -22.67
C ASP A 169 -40.03 24.59 -23.64
N GLU A 170 -40.42 23.92 -24.73
CA GLU A 170 -39.72 23.98 -26.02
C GLU A 170 -40.05 25.31 -26.72
N PRO A 171 -39.06 26.00 -27.32
CA PRO A 171 -39.28 26.41 -28.69
C PRO A 171 -38.19 25.88 -29.61
N LYS A 172 -38.66 25.17 -30.64
CA LYS A 172 -37.92 24.65 -31.79
C LYS A 172 -36.94 25.67 -32.36
N LEU A 173 -35.68 25.27 -32.59
CA LEU A 173 -34.87 25.87 -33.66
C LEU A 173 -33.81 24.92 -34.24
N LYS A 174 -34.16 24.43 -35.43
CA LYS A 174 -33.37 24.27 -36.68
C LYS A 174 -32.06 23.46 -36.66
N LYS A 175 -32.13 22.34 -37.40
CA LYS A 175 -31.04 21.72 -38.17
C LYS A 175 -30.13 22.75 -38.85
N SER A 176 -28.82 22.60 -38.67
CA SER A 176 -27.84 22.90 -39.72
C SER A 176 -26.70 21.88 -39.68
N SER A 177 -26.09 21.72 -40.84
CA SER A 177 -25.39 20.55 -41.35
C SER A 177 -23.86 20.68 -41.31
N ALA A 178 -23.20 19.51 -41.41
CA ALA A 178 -21.79 19.28 -41.81
C ALA A 178 -20.72 19.72 -40.80
N THR A 179 -19.76 18.87 -40.42
CA THR A 179 -18.70 18.43 -41.33
C THR A 179 -18.00 17.17 -40.80
N LYS A 180 -17.85 16.17 -41.69
CA LYS A 180 -16.93 15.03 -41.52
C LYS A 180 -15.49 15.55 -41.47
N SER A 181 -14.72 15.21 -40.44
CA SER A 181 -13.27 15.11 -40.57
C SER A 181 -12.82 13.72 -40.13
N LYS A 182 -12.32 12.99 -41.12
CA LYS A 182 -11.69 11.68 -41.02
C LYS A 182 -10.24 11.94 -40.61
N SER A 183 -9.85 11.53 -39.41
CA SER A 183 -8.45 11.52 -38.98
C SER A 183 -8.10 10.11 -38.53
N THR A 184 -7.51 9.39 -39.47
CA THR A 184 -6.86 8.10 -39.28
C THR A 184 -5.60 8.32 -38.44
N LYS A 185 -5.56 7.83 -37.20
CA LYS A 185 -4.28 7.57 -36.51
C LYS A 185 -4.32 6.20 -35.84
N THR A 186 -3.45 5.35 -36.37
CA THR A 186 -3.01 4.02 -35.95
C THR A 186 -2.86 3.89 -34.42
N PRO A 187 -3.28 2.77 -33.80
CA PRO A 187 -3.04 2.56 -32.38
C PRO A 187 -1.56 2.19 -32.20
N LYS A 188 -0.75 3.17 -31.77
CA LYS A 188 0.56 2.87 -31.18
C LYS A 188 0.33 2.02 -29.94
N LYS A 189 0.68 0.74 -30.07
CA LYS A 189 0.76 -0.27 -29.00
C LYS A 189 1.69 0.27 -27.91
N LYS A 190 1.15 0.97 -26.91
CA LYS A 190 1.88 1.29 -25.68
C LYS A 190 2.08 -0.02 -24.93
N THR A 191 3.27 -0.58 -25.09
CA THR A 191 3.81 -1.65 -24.26
C THR A 191 3.62 -1.27 -22.80
N THR A 192 2.72 -1.98 -22.14
CA THR A 192 2.52 -1.93 -20.70
C THR A 192 3.81 -2.43 -20.07
N LYS A 193 4.67 -1.51 -19.59
CA LYS A 193 5.73 -1.87 -18.66
C LYS A 193 5.04 -2.49 -17.45
N LYS A 194 5.17 -3.80 -17.26
CA LYS A 194 4.84 -4.45 -16.00
C LYS A 194 5.75 -3.84 -14.94
N GLN A 195 5.24 -2.90 -14.14
CA GLN A 195 5.86 -2.54 -12.89
C GLN A 195 5.77 -3.76 -11.98
N SER A 196 6.90 -4.44 -11.83
CA SER A 196 7.10 -5.48 -10.83
C SER A 196 7.88 -4.86 -9.67
N SER A 197 7.19 -4.36 -8.66
CA SER A 197 7.80 -4.09 -7.35
C SER A 197 7.18 -5.07 -6.36
N VAL A 198 7.66 -6.31 -6.43
CA VAL A 198 7.46 -7.26 -5.34
C VAL A 198 8.51 -6.89 -4.31
N MET A 199 8.14 -6.09 -3.32
CA MET A 199 8.96 -5.93 -2.12
C MET A 199 9.21 -7.34 -1.59
N VAL A 200 10.48 -7.71 -1.40
CA VAL A 200 10.88 -8.93 -0.71
C VAL A 200 12.07 -8.49 0.11
N CYS A 201 11.90 -8.33 1.42
CA CYS A 201 13.04 -8.39 2.33
C CYS A 201 13.60 -9.82 2.14
N LYS A 202 14.57 -9.96 1.23
CA LYS A 202 15.23 -11.23 1.00
C LYS A 202 16.09 -11.43 2.23
N SER A 203 15.87 -12.52 2.95
CA SER A 203 16.78 -12.91 4.02
C SER A 203 18.20 -12.88 3.48
N LYS A 204 19.09 -12.12 4.10
CA LYS A 204 20.54 -12.25 3.88
C LYS A 204 20.96 -13.64 4.35
N LYS A 205 20.75 -14.65 3.50
CA LYS A 205 21.41 -15.94 3.58
C LYS A 205 22.24 -16.10 2.30
N SER A 206 23.34 -15.38 2.27
CA SER A 206 24.54 -15.89 1.63
C SER A 206 25.65 -15.69 2.65
N PHE A 207 26.24 -16.79 3.13
CA PHE A 207 27.60 -16.70 3.65
C PHE A 207 28.42 -15.92 2.62
N PRO A 208 29.21 -14.90 3.02
CA PRO A 208 29.99 -14.15 2.05
C PRO A 208 30.82 -15.17 1.27
N ILE A 209 30.78 -15.15 -0.05
CA ILE A 209 31.52 -16.09 -0.91
C ILE A 209 33.00 -16.13 -0.48
N PHE A 210 33.50 -15.00 0.02
CA PHE A 210 34.79 -14.86 0.70
C PHE A 210 35.04 -15.87 1.82
N TRP A 211 34.10 -16.08 2.76
CA TRP A 211 34.27 -17.04 3.86
C TRP A 211 34.23 -18.50 3.41
N ILE A 212 33.48 -18.80 2.35
CA ILE A 212 33.50 -20.13 1.72
C ILE A 212 34.88 -20.35 1.08
N LEU A 213 35.42 -19.34 0.39
CA LEU A 213 36.71 -19.40 -0.27
C LEU A 213 37.87 -19.53 0.74
N VAL A 214 37.82 -18.80 1.85
CA VAL A 214 38.78 -18.91 2.97
C VAL A 214 38.72 -20.29 3.63
N GLY A 215 37.52 -20.86 3.81
CA GLY A 215 37.38 -22.22 4.32
C GLY A 215 38.01 -23.27 3.41
N ILE A 216 37.81 -23.13 2.10
CA ILE A 216 38.39 -24.06 1.10
C ILE A 216 39.93 -23.96 1.09
N THR A 217 40.51 -22.76 1.10
CA THR A 217 41.97 -22.60 1.09
C THR A 217 42.63 -23.11 2.38
N PHE A 218 41.96 -22.98 3.53
CA PHE A 218 42.42 -23.58 4.78
C PHE A 218 42.49 -25.11 4.71
N VAL A 219 41.45 -25.77 4.18
CA VAL A 219 41.42 -27.24 4.05
C VAL A 219 42.48 -27.75 3.07
N ILE A 220 42.66 -27.06 1.92
CA ILE A 220 43.71 -27.41 0.95
C ILE A 220 45.10 -27.28 1.59
N SER A 221 45.34 -26.24 2.38
CA SER A 221 46.62 -26.04 3.07
C SER A 221 46.90 -27.14 4.10
N LEU A 222 45.88 -27.55 4.87
CA LEU A 222 45.98 -28.67 5.82
C LEU A 222 46.29 -30.01 5.13
N LEU A 223 45.68 -30.27 3.96
CA LEU A 223 45.96 -31.47 3.18
C LEU A 223 47.41 -31.49 2.65
N ILE A 224 47.92 -30.35 2.17
CA ILE A 224 49.31 -30.24 1.73
C ILE A 224 50.27 -30.50 2.90
N PHE A 225 50.00 -29.93 4.08
CA PHE A 225 50.79 -30.20 5.28
C PHE A 225 50.77 -31.68 5.70
N LEU A 226 49.61 -32.34 5.64
CA LEU A 226 49.50 -33.77 5.93
C LEU A 226 50.27 -34.63 4.94
N VAL A 227 50.20 -34.33 3.64
CA VAL A 227 50.96 -35.06 2.61
C VAL A 227 52.47 -34.87 2.80
N LEU A 228 52.92 -33.65 3.10
CA LEU A 228 54.33 -33.39 3.41
C LEU A 228 54.78 -34.10 4.68
N PHE A 229 53.95 -34.11 5.72
CA PHE A 229 54.26 -34.79 6.98
C PHE A 229 54.40 -36.30 6.80
N VAL A 230 53.51 -36.91 6.01
CA VAL A 230 53.58 -38.36 5.69
C VAL A 230 54.73 -38.68 4.73
N SER A 231 55.18 -37.73 3.90
CA SER A 231 56.29 -37.96 2.96
C SER A 231 57.67 -37.78 3.58
N ILE A 232 57.76 -37.08 4.72
CA ILE A 232 59.01 -36.83 5.46
C ILE A 232 59.27 -37.92 6.50
N HIS A 233 58.28 -38.75 6.83
CA HIS A 233 58.33 -39.75 7.89
C HIS A 233 58.16 -41.18 7.38
#